data_AF-A0A967GQW3-F1
#
_entry.id   AF-A0A967GQW3-F1
#
_cell.length_a   1.000
_cell.length_b   1.000
_cell.length_c   1.000
_cell.angle_alpha   90.00
_cell.angle_beta   90.00
_cell.angle_gamma   90.00
#
_symmetry.space_group_name_H-M   'P 1'
#
loop_
_entity.id
_entity.type
_entity.pdbx_description
1 polymer ?
#
loop_
_entity_poly.entity_id
_entity_poly.type
_entity_poly.pdbx_seq_one_letter_code
_entity_poly.pdbx_strand_id
1 'polypeptide(L)'
;FAPIVKGDPTREDALQQIVKNIHRIDGAVLVASKAAGRGNSYAAWEALATLREEFPDDPDLGRELEKLTPRVSTFVNALEKARQFENRKPQQTGSAMSWYLRAKRMYPDSEMAEEGFQRLLDQVLPEGDSLPPTADTRRASGTPSYE
;
A
#
# COMPACT_ATOMS: atom_id res chain seq x y z
N PHE A 1 7.35 -36.14 -15.35
CA PHE A 1 6.79 -35.37 -16.48
C PHE A 1 5.66 -36.17 -17.10
N ALA A 2 4.41 -35.75 -16.91
CA ALA A 2 3.25 -36.49 -17.41
C ALA A 2 3.14 -36.34 -18.95
N PRO A 3 2.77 -37.39 -19.71
CA PRO A 3 2.86 -37.40 -21.19
C PRO A 3 1.83 -36.51 -21.91
N ILE A 4 0.93 -35.85 -21.18
CA ILE A 4 -0.28 -35.20 -21.73
C ILE A 4 -0.03 -33.76 -22.23
N VAL A 5 1.15 -33.19 -21.96
CA VAL A 5 1.49 -31.81 -22.36
C VAL A 5 2.25 -31.77 -23.70
N LYS A 6 2.87 -32.86 -24.15
CA LYS A 6 3.65 -32.88 -25.38
C LYS A 6 2.75 -32.71 -26.61
N GLY A 7 2.87 -31.56 -27.29
CA GLY A 7 2.23 -31.30 -28.59
C GLY A 7 0.96 -30.45 -28.57
N ASP A 8 0.60 -29.86 -27.42
CA ASP A 8 -0.44 -28.82 -27.33
C ASP A 8 0.22 -27.50 -26.90
N PRO A 9 0.48 -26.58 -27.85
CA PRO A 9 1.19 -25.32 -27.60
C PRO A 9 0.54 -24.48 -26.49
N THR A 10 -0.79 -24.53 -26.37
CA THR A 10 -1.54 -23.79 -25.35
C THR A 10 -1.25 -24.32 -23.94
N ARG A 11 -1.13 -25.65 -23.81
CA ARG A 11 -0.81 -26.29 -22.52
C ARG A 11 0.66 -26.14 -22.15
N GLU A 12 1.54 -26.16 -23.14
CA GLU A 12 2.98 -25.90 -22.94
C GLU A 12 3.20 -24.45 -22.47
N ASP A 13 2.56 -23.47 -23.10
CA ASP A 13 2.64 -22.05 -22.69
C ASP A 13 2.03 -21.81 -21.30
N ALA A 14 0.86 -22.38 -21.02
CA ALA A 14 0.25 -22.31 -19.70
C ALA A 14 1.15 -22.92 -18.62
N LEU A 15 1.79 -24.06 -18.90
CA LEU A 15 2.74 -24.68 -17.99
C LEU A 15 3.97 -23.78 -17.77
N GLN A 16 4.54 -23.20 -18.83
CA GLN A 16 5.66 -22.27 -18.69
C GLN A 16 5.28 -21.05 -17.84
N GLN A 17 4.07 -20.52 -18.00
CA GLN A 17 3.59 -19.41 -17.19
C GLN A 17 3.44 -19.81 -15.73
N ILE A 18 2.91 -21.00 -15.44
CA ILE A 18 2.83 -21.53 -14.07
C ILE A 18 4.24 -21.63 -13.45
N VAL A 19 5.21 -22.20 -14.17
CA VAL A 19 6.59 -22.32 -13.67
C VAL A 19 7.20 -20.94 -13.41
N LYS A 20 6.97 -19.95 -14.27
CA LYS A 20 7.43 -18.56 -14.05
C LYS A 20 6.79 -17.95 -12.82
N ASN A 21 5.49 -18.15 -12.63
CA ASN A 21 4.75 -17.63 -11.48
C ASN A 21 5.27 -18.23 -10.17
N ILE A 22 5.52 -19.55 -10.13
CA ILE A 22 6.11 -20.23 -8.96
C ILE A 22 7.47 -19.63 -8.60
N HIS A 23 8.38 -19.48 -9.56
CA HIS A 23 9.70 -18.89 -9.30
C HIS A 23 9.61 -17.45 -8.79
N ARG A 24 8.64 -16.66 -9.29
CA ARG A 24 8.39 -15.30 -8.81
C ARG A 24 7.95 -15.30 -7.34
N ILE A 25 7.02 -16.18 -6.99
CA ILE A 25 6.50 -16.33 -5.62
C ILE A 25 7.63 -16.78 -4.67
N ASP A 26 8.34 -17.86 -5.02
CA ASP A 26 9.44 -18.39 -4.20
C ASP A 26 10.55 -17.35 -3.98
N GLY A 27 10.90 -16.60 -5.03
CA GLY A 27 11.87 -15.51 -4.95
C GLY A 27 11.43 -14.41 -3.99
N ALA A 28 10.17 -13.97 -4.08
CA ALA A 28 9.61 -12.95 -3.21
C ALA A 28 9.55 -13.42 -1.74
N VAL A 29 9.09 -14.65 -1.51
CA VAL A 29 9.07 -15.28 -0.17
C VAL A 29 10.46 -15.34 0.44
N LEU A 30 11.48 -15.75 -0.32
CA LEU A 30 12.86 -15.82 0.15
C LEU A 30 13.39 -14.43 0.55
N VAL A 31 13.13 -13.41 -0.26
CA VAL A 31 13.55 -12.02 0.02
C VAL A 31 12.84 -11.49 1.26
N ALA A 32 11.52 -11.67 1.36
CA ALA A 32 10.71 -11.24 2.49
C ALA A 32 11.15 -11.92 3.80
N SER A 33 11.40 -13.24 3.77
CA SER A 33 11.89 -14.00 4.92
C SER A 33 13.25 -13.47 5.42
N LYS A 34 14.18 -13.20 4.50
CA LYS A 34 15.48 -12.59 4.83
C LYS A 34 15.35 -11.15 5.37
N ALA A 35 14.39 -10.38 4.87
CA ALA A 35 14.12 -9.03 5.37
C ALA A 35 13.52 -9.06 6.79
N ALA A 36 12.54 -9.93 7.01
CA ALA A 36 11.92 -10.13 8.32
C ALA A 36 12.92 -10.63 9.37
N GLY A 37 13.85 -11.52 8.99
CA GLY A 37 14.95 -11.97 9.84
C GLY A 37 15.91 -10.85 10.26
N ARG A 38 15.98 -9.76 9.49
CA ARG A 38 16.78 -8.56 9.78
C ARG A 38 15.97 -7.46 10.49
N GLY A 39 14.79 -7.79 11.01
CA GLY A 39 13.91 -6.83 11.69
C GLY A 39 13.00 -6.02 10.76
N ASN A 40 13.11 -6.18 9.44
CA ASN A 40 12.28 -5.46 8.48
C ASN A 40 10.98 -6.21 8.16
N SER A 41 10.20 -6.50 9.22
CA SER A 41 8.96 -7.29 9.10
C SER A 41 7.83 -6.52 8.41
N TYR A 42 7.79 -5.19 8.53
CA TYR A 42 6.79 -4.36 7.84
C TYR A 42 6.96 -4.42 6.31
N ALA A 43 8.16 -4.11 5.80
CA ALA A 43 8.42 -4.19 4.36
C ALA A 43 8.25 -5.62 3.82
N ALA A 44 8.65 -6.64 4.59
CA ALA A 44 8.46 -8.03 4.21
C ALA A 44 6.98 -8.39 4.07
N TRP A 45 6.14 -7.99 5.03
CA TRP A 45 4.71 -8.26 4.97
C TRP A 45 4.05 -7.50 3.83
N GLU A 46 4.38 -6.21 3.66
CA GLU A 46 3.78 -5.37 2.61
C GLU A 46 4.11 -5.90 1.21
N ALA A 47 5.36 -6.26 0.94
CA ALA A 47 5.75 -6.85 -0.34
C ALA A 47 5.00 -8.15 -0.65
N LEU A 48 4.81 -9.02 0.34
CA LEU A 48 4.03 -10.26 0.17
C LEU A 48 2.53 -9.98 0.04
N ALA A 49 2.01 -8.96 0.73
CA ALA A 49 0.60 -8.57 0.66
C ALA A 49 0.27 -7.98 -0.70
N THR A 50 1.15 -7.18 -1.30
CA THR A 50 1.01 -6.70 -2.69
C THR A 50 1.03 -7.88 -3.66
N LEU A 51 1.97 -8.82 -3.50
CA LEU A 51 2.01 -10.01 -4.35
C LEU A 51 0.76 -10.89 -4.21
N ARG A 52 0.11 -10.88 -3.04
CA ARG A 52 -1.12 -11.63 -2.77
C ARG A 52 -2.31 -11.13 -3.59
N GLU A 53 -2.29 -9.87 -4.02
CA GLU A 53 -3.31 -9.34 -4.94
C GLU A 53 -3.24 -10.02 -6.31
N GLU A 54 -2.03 -10.38 -6.77
CA GLU A 54 -1.82 -11.11 -8.03
C GLU A 54 -2.03 -12.63 -7.88
N PHE A 55 -1.73 -13.19 -6.71
CA PHE A 55 -1.80 -14.63 -6.43
C PHE A 55 -2.65 -14.93 -5.17
N PRO A 56 -3.97 -14.65 -5.20
CA PRO A 56 -4.84 -14.68 -4.02
C PRO A 56 -5.06 -16.08 -3.43
N ASP A 57 -4.80 -17.14 -4.20
CA ASP A 57 -5.03 -18.53 -3.79
C ASP A 57 -3.72 -19.30 -3.51
N ASP A 58 -2.56 -18.64 -3.60
CA ASP A 58 -1.28 -19.33 -3.38
C ASP A 58 -1.10 -19.74 -1.91
N PRO A 59 -0.96 -21.04 -1.59
CA PRO A 59 -0.94 -21.50 -0.21
C PRO A 59 0.34 -21.11 0.54
N ASP A 60 1.47 -21.01 -0.15
CA ASP A 60 2.75 -20.70 0.48
C ASP A 60 2.85 -19.21 0.82
N LEU A 61 2.40 -18.34 -0.08
CA LEU A 61 2.29 -16.90 0.16
C LEU A 61 1.38 -16.60 1.35
N GLY A 62 0.25 -17.31 1.45
CA GLY A 62 -0.70 -17.15 2.56
C GLY A 62 -0.05 -17.53 3.89
N ARG A 63 0.63 -18.68 3.93
CA ARG A 63 1.37 -19.16 5.10
C ARG A 63 2.44 -18.16 5.56
N GLU A 64 3.18 -17.56 4.63
CA GLU A 64 4.22 -16.59 4.99
C GLU A 64 3.65 -15.27 5.52
N LEU A 65 2.55 -14.78 4.95
CA LEU A 65 1.82 -13.63 5.50
C LEU A 65 1.31 -13.91 6.92
N GLU A 66 0.75 -15.09 7.17
CA GLU A 66 0.29 -15.50 8.50
C GLU A 66 1.45 -15.52 9.51
N LYS A 67 2.63 -16.01 9.13
CA LYS A 67 3.82 -16.01 10.00
C LYS A 67 4.29 -14.60 10.37
N LEU A 68 4.20 -13.65 9.43
CA LEU A 68 4.61 -12.27 9.66
C LEU A 68 3.58 -11.48 10.46
N THR A 69 2.29 -11.81 10.32
CA THR A 69 1.16 -11.06 10.88
C THR A 69 1.30 -10.74 12.38
N PRO A 70 1.69 -11.66 13.29
CA PRO A 70 1.87 -11.32 14.70
C PRO A 70 2.83 -10.15 14.95
N ARG A 71 3.89 -10.02 14.14
CA ARG A 71 4.91 -8.97 14.25
C ARG A 71 4.42 -7.62 13.72
N VAL A 72 3.49 -7.63 12.76
CA VAL A 72 3.00 -6.42 12.08
C VAL A 72 1.52 -6.16 12.35
N SER A 73 0.89 -6.88 13.27
CA SER A 73 -0.56 -6.88 13.49
C SER A 73 -1.15 -5.49 13.71
N THR A 74 -0.45 -4.61 14.45
CA THR A 74 -0.93 -3.24 14.67
C THR A 74 -0.93 -2.41 13.38
N PHE A 75 0.05 -2.64 12.50
CA PHE A 75 0.15 -2.02 11.19
C PHE A 75 -0.93 -2.53 10.23
N VAL A 76 -1.09 -3.85 10.14
CA VAL A 76 -2.14 -4.48 9.32
C VAL A 76 -3.53 -3.99 9.76
N ASN A 77 -3.80 -3.98 11.06
CA ASN A 77 -5.05 -3.44 11.60
C ASN A 77 -5.27 -1.97 11.23
N ALA A 78 -4.21 -1.15 11.18
CA ALA A 78 -4.35 0.25 10.79
C ALA A 78 -4.72 0.40 9.30
N LEU A 79 -4.08 -0.36 8.42
CA LEU A 79 -4.44 -0.42 6.99
C LEU A 79 -5.89 -0.90 6.79
N GLU A 80 -6.29 -1.97 7.49
CA GLU A 80 -7.65 -2.49 7.40
C GLU A 80 -8.69 -1.48 7.90
N LYS A 81 -8.41 -0.77 9.00
CA LYS A 81 -9.29 0.30 9.49
C LYS A 81 -9.39 1.44 8.50
N ALA A 82 -8.28 1.85 7.90
CA ALA A 82 -8.28 2.88 6.87
C ALA A 82 -9.18 2.49 5.69
N ARG A 83 -8.96 1.29 5.12
CA ARG A 83 -9.78 0.72 4.03
C ARG A 83 -11.25 0.57 4.42
N GLN A 84 -11.55 0.17 5.66
CA GLN A 84 -12.92 0.09 6.16
C GLN A 84 -13.60 1.47 6.16
N PHE A 85 -12.94 2.53 6.60
CA PHE A 85 -13.50 3.88 6.59
C PHE A 85 -13.60 4.47 5.17
N GLU A 86 -12.65 4.15 4.30
CA GLU A 86 -12.63 4.53 2.88
C GLU A 86 -13.79 3.88 2.10
N ASN A 87 -14.12 2.62 2.39
CA ASN A 87 -15.13 1.85 1.63
C ASN A 87 -16.54 1.87 2.26
N ARG A 88 -16.72 2.50 3.42
CA ARG A 88 -18.04 2.63 4.07
C ARG A 88 -18.97 3.56 3.29
N LYS A 89 -20.28 3.44 3.54
CA LYS A 89 -21.31 4.34 3.02
C LYS A 89 -22.14 4.90 4.20
N PRO A 90 -22.11 6.23 4.48
CA PRO A 90 -21.26 7.23 3.83
C PRO A 90 -19.77 6.99 4.10
N GLN A 91 -18.93 7.40 3.14
CA GLN A 91 -17.47 7.34 3.28
C GLN A 91 -17.03 8.26 4.43
N GLN A 92 -16.06 7.81 5.23
CA GLN A 92 -15.52 8.57 6.35
C GLN A 92 -14.08 8.99 6.07
N THR A 93 -13.91 9.91 5.13
CA THR A 93 -12.60 10.31 4.57
C THR A 93 -11.58 10.73 5.63
N GLY A 94 -11.96 11.62 6.56
CA GLY A 94 -11.05 12.06 7.63
C GLY A 94 -10.60 10.91 8.55
N SER A 95 -11.52 10.00 8.90
CA SER A 95 -11.19 8.80 9.67
C SER A 95 -10.21 7.91 8.89
N ALA A 96 -10.49 7.64 7.61
CA ALA A 96 -9.65 6.82 6.76
C ALA A 96 -8.23 7.39 6.63
N MET A 97 -8.09 8.69 6.34
CA MET A 97 -6.80 9.39 6.29
C MET A 97 -6.03 9.28 7.61
N SER A 98 -6.70 9.47 8.75
CA SER A 98 -6.04 9.37 10.07
C SER A 98 -5.47 7.97 10.35
N TRP A 99 -6.11 6.92 9.84
CA TRP A 99 -5.63 5.54 9.97
C TRP A 99 -4.48 5.23 9.02
N TYR A 100 -4.49 5.76 7.78
CA TYR A 100 -3.34 5.69 6.90
C TYR A 100 -2.12 6.40 7.49
N LEU A 101 -2.29 7.60 8.07
CA LEU A 101 -1.21 8.29 8.78
C LEU A 101 -0.73 7.52 10.01
N ARG A 102 -1.63 6.82 10.72
CA ARG A 102 -1.22 5.92 11.81
C ARG A 102 -0.36 4.77 11.28
N ALA A 103 -0.70 4.19 10.12
CA ALA A 103 0.11 3.17 9.47
C ALA A 103 1.51 3.71 9.09
N LYS A 104 1.58 4.90 8.47
CA LYS A 104 2.84 5.61 8.16
C LYS A 104 3.69 5.88 9.40
N ARG A 105 3.08 6.17 10.55
CA ARG A 105 3.83 6.36 11.80
C ARG A 105 4.52 5.07 12.29
N MET A 106 3.97 3.90 11.98
CA MET A 106 4.58 2.61 12.33
C MET A 106 5.60 2.18 11.28
N TYR A 107 5.30 2.40 10.00
CA TYR A 107 6.17 2.10 8.88
C TYR A 107 6.16 3.28 7.89
N PRO A 108 7.12 4.22 8.03
CA PRO A 108 7.17 5.43 7.20
C PRO A 108 7.31 5.16 5.70
N ASP A 109 7.94 4.05 5.32
CA ASP A 109 8.16 3.68 3.92
C ASP A 109 7.02 2.81 3.35
N SER A 110 5.87 2.75 4.03
CA SER A 110 4.68 2.03 3.52
C SER A 110 4.13 2.72 2.27
N GLU A 111 4.16 2.01 1.15
CA GLU A 111 3.53 2.38 -0.12
C GLU A 111 2.01 2.21 0.00
N MET A 112 1.55 1.10 0.59
CA MET A 112 0.11 0.85 0.80
C MET A 112 -0.58 1.96 1.60
N ALA A 113 0.09 2.49 2.61
CA ALA A 113 -0.46 3.59 3.41
C ALA A 113 -0.39 4.94 2.68
N GLU A 114 0.69 5.19 1.93
CA GLU A 114 0.87 6.40 1.14
C GLU A 114 -0.18 6.50 0.03
N GLU A 115 -0.33 5.45 -0.77
CA GLU A 115 -1.31 5.40 -1.86
C GLU A 115 -2.74 5.57 -1.36
N GLY A 116 -3.06 4.95 -0.22
CA GLY A 116 -4.36 5.09 0.42
C GLY A 116 -4.63 6.50 0.92
N PHE A 117 -3.63 7.14 1.52
CA PHE A 117 -3.73 8.52 1.93
C PHE A 117 -3.88 9.46 0.73
N GLN A 118 -3.05 9.29 -0.31
CA GLN A 118 -3.05 10.15 -1.49
C GLN A 118 -4.37 10.06 -2.26
N ARG A 119 -4.94 8.86 -2.44
CA ARG A 119 -6.27 8.70 -3.06
C ARG A 119 -7.35 9.53 -2.37
N LEU A 120 -7.31 9.58 -1.04
CA LEU A 120 -8.28 10.35 -0.25
C LEU A 120 -7.95 11.84 -0.27
N LEU A 121 -6.67 12.21 -0.28
CA LEU A 121 -6.23 13.59 -0.40
C LEU A 121 -6.71 14.19 -1.72
N ASP A 122 -6.52 13.48 -2.83
CA ASP A 122 -6.93 13.92 -4.18
C ASP A 122 -8.45 14.08 -4.29
N GLN A 123 -9.23 13.28 -3.55
CA GLN A 123 -10.68 13.41 -3.49
C GLN A 123 -11.13 14.68 -2.73
N VAL A 124 -10.36 15.12 -1.73
CA VAL A 124 -10.69 16.29 -0.90
C VAL A 124 -10.11 17.57 -1.48
N LEU A 125 -8.95 17.49 -2.14
CA LEU A 125 -8.23 18.61 -2.75
C LEU A 125 -8.00 18.33 -4.24
N PRO A 126 -9.04 18.42 -5.09
CA PRO A 126 -8.86 18.28 -6.52
C PRO A 126 -7.94 19.39 -7.05
N GLU A 127 -7.06 19.04 -8.00
CA GLU A 127 -6.16 20.01 -8.64
C GLU A 127 -6.94 21.20 -9.20
N GLY A 128 -6.83 22.36 -8.56
CA GLY A 128 -7.62 23.56 -8.85
C GLY A 128 -7.86 24.45 -7.63
N ASP A 129 -7.91 23.86 -6.43
CA ASP A 129 -7.99 24.60 -5.16
C ASP A 129 -6.60 24.90 -4.58
N SER A 130 -5.74 25.52 -5.39
CA SER A 130 -4.59 26.23 -4.83
C SER A 130 -5.13 27.21 -3.79
N LEU A 131 -4.73 27.05 -2.53
CA LEU A 131 -5.00 28.01 -1.45
C LEU A 131 -4.94 29.43 -2.04
N PRO A 132 -5.95 30.29 -1.81
CA PRO A 132 -5.84 31.67 -2.27
C PRO A 132 -4.50 32.20 -1.78
N PRO A 133 -3.71 32.86 -2.65
CA PRO A 133 -2.40 33.36 -2.27
C PRO A 133 -2.61 34.15 -0.99
N THR A 134 -1.97 33.70 0.10
CA THR A 134 -2.11 34.28 1.43
C THR A 134 -2.07 35.78 1.27
N ALA A 135 -3.19 36.45 1.57
CA ALA A 135 -3.32 37.88 1.42
C ALA A 135 -2.11 38.51 2.10
N ASP A 136 -1.24 39.06 1.26
CA ASP A 136 -0.03 39.74 1.65
C ASP A 136 -0.41 40.72 2.76
N THR A 137 0.00 40.39 3.99
CA THR A 137 -0.18 41.26 5.14
C THR A 137 0.87 42.37 5.06
N ARG A 138 0.96 43.05 3.92
CA ARG A 138 1.53 44.39 3.84
C ARG A 138 0.48 45.34 4.37
N ARG A 139 0.50 45.46 5.70
CA ARG A 139 0.02 46.63 6.43
C ARG A 139 0.32 47.86 5.58
N ALA A 140 -0.72 48.59 5.23
CA ALA A 140 -0.64 49.96 4.80
C ALA A 140 0.17 50.74 5.85
N SER A 141 1.46 50.97 5.57
CA SER A 141 2.22 52.05 6.19
C SER A 141 1.84 53.33 5.46
N GLY A 142 0.59 53.77 5.66
CA GLY A 142 0.17 55.13 5.40
C GLY A 142 0.48 55.96 6.64
N THR A 143 1.63 56.61 6.67
CA THR A 143 1.88 57.72 7.60
C THR A 143 0.98 58.89 7.20
N PRO A 144 0.15 59.46 8.09
CA PRO A 144 -0.49 60.73 7.83
C PRO A 144 0.54 61.84 8.06
N SER A 145 0.96 62.52 6.99
CA SER A 145 1.66 63.80 7.11
C SER A 145 0.67 64.87 7.57
N TYR A 146 0.94 65.49 8.70
CA TYR A 146 0.38 66.79 9.07
C TYR A 146 1.42 67.84 8.68
N GLU A 147 1.14 68.60 7.62
CA GLU A 147 1.55 70.00 7.42
C GLU A 147 0.46 70.73 6.64
#